data_AF-A0A2V9FTN7-F1
#
_entry.id   AF-A0A2V9FTN7-F1
#
_cell.length_a   1.000
_cell.length_b   1.000
_cell.length_c   1.000
_cell.angle_alpha   90.00
_cell.angle_beta   90.00
_cell.angle_gamma   90.00
#
_symmetry.space_group_name_H-M   'P 1'
#
loop_
_entity.id
_entity.type
_entity.pdbx_description
1 polymer ?
#
loop_
_entity_poly.entity_id
_entity_poly.type
_entity_poly.pdbx_seq_one_letter_code
_entity_poly.pdbx_strand_id
1 'polypeptide(L)'
;MSWDPVFRFVKRIPRGRVLTYGVLAEVLGLPGGARSAGRAMAATPLGKGVPWHRVVGEHGKILIREPYGSLQRKLLESEGIRIVESRVDLNRHLWKPLKKSTRKDGTRKRRNQN
;
A
#
# COMPACT_ATOMS: atom_id res chain seq x y z
N MET A 1 17.39 3.99 -6.73
CA MET A 1 16.26 3.85 -5.78
C MET A 1 16.11 2.37 -5.43
N SER A 2 16.24 1.99 -4.16
CA SER A 2 15.92 0.63 -3.73
C SER A 2 14.44 0.54 -3.34
N TRP A 3 13.73 -0.48 -3.83
CA TRP A 3 12.35 -0.76 -3.45
C TRP A 3 12.20 -1.62 -2.20
N ASP A 4 13.32 -2.01 -1.58
CA ASP A 4 13.33 -2.86 -0.40
C ASP A 4 12.42 -2.37 0.75
N PRO A 5 12.38 -1.06 1.10
CA PRO A 5 11.45 -0.56 2.11
C PRO A 5 9.97 -0.76 1.72
N VAL A 6 9.66 -0.63 0.43
CA VAL A 6 8.31 -0.87 -0.09
C VAL A 6 7.92 -2.33 0.06
N PHE A 7 8.80 -3.25 -0.34
CA PHE A 7 8.55 -4.69 -0.23
C PHE A 7 8.39 -5.14 1.22
N ARG A 8 9.26 -4.66 2.13
CA ARG A 8 9.14 -4.94 3.56
C ARG A 8 7.82 -4.43 4.13
N PHE A 9 7.37 -3.26 3.70
CA PHE A 9 6.10 -2.71 4.15
C PHE A 9 4.90 -3.50 3.62
N VAL A 10 4.88 -3.84 2.33
CA VAL A 10 3.80 -4.62 1.70
C VAL A 10 3.66 -6.01 2.32
N LYS A 11 4.76 -6.63 2.76
CA LYS A 11 4.73 -7.89 3.52
C LYS A 11 3.96 -7.81 4.84
N ARG A 12 3.75 -6.61 5.40
CA ARG A 12 3.00 -6.40 6.64
C ARG A 12 1.49 -6.33 6.44
N ILE A 13 1.02 -6.20 5.19
CA ILE A 13 -0.41 -6.17 4.89
C ILE A 13 -0.99 -7.55 5.27
N PRO A 14 -1.96 -7.66 6.19
CA PRO A 14 -2.53 -8.94 6.59
C PRO A 14 -3.24 -9.66 5.43
N ARG A 15 -3.36 -10.99 5.52
CA ARG A 15 -4.22 -11.78 4.61
C ARG A 15 -5.66 -11.28 4.68
N GLY A 16 -6.33 -11.19 3.54
CA GLY A 16 -7.72 -10.72 3.45
C GLY A 16 -7.87 -9.20 3.62
N ARG A 17 -6.75 -8.46 3.59
CA ARG A 17 -6.73 -7.00 3.64
C ARG A 17 -5.98 -6.42 2.46
N VAL A 18 -6.35 -5.19 2.08
CA VAL A 18 -5.75 -4.47 0.94
C VAL A 18 -5.32 -3.07 1.33
N LEU A 19 -4.40 -2.49 0.57
CA LEU A 19 -3.96 -1.11 0.68
C LEU A 19 -4.01 -0.43 -0.68
N THR A 20 -4.28 0.88 -0.73
CA THR A 20 -4.22 1.60 -2.00
C THR A 20 -2.80 2.06 -2.33
N TYR A 21 -2.47 2.19 -3.63
CA TYR A 21 -1.19 2.77 -4.07
C TYR A 21 -0.93 4.16 -3.48
N GLY A 22 -1.97 4.99 -3.35
CA GLY A 22 -1.88 6.32 -2.73
C GLY A 22 -1.45 6.25 -1.27
N VAL A 23 -2.11 5.39 -0.47
CA VAL A 23 -1.74 5.22 0.94
C VAL A 23 -0.35 4.62 1.08
N LEU A 24 0.03 3.65 0.23
CA LEU A 24 1.37 3.08 0.22
C LEU A 24 2.44 4.17 -0.01
N ALA A 25 2.19 5.07 -0.95
CA ALA A 25 3.09 6.18 -1.24
C ALA A 25 3.12 7.22 -0.11
N GLU A 26 1.98 7.56 0.49
CA GLU A 26 1.90 8.47 1.64
C GLU A 26 2.71 7.94 2.82
N VAL A 27 2.50 6.67 3.18
CA VAL A 27 3.13 6.05 4.37
C VAL A 27 4.64 5.95 4.22
N LEU A 28 5.14 5.75 3.00
CA LEU A 28 6.57 5.60 2.71
C LEU A 28 7.22 6.89 2.18
N GLY A 29 6.46 7.99 2.03
CA GLY A 29 6.96 9.25 1.50
C GLY A 29 7.55 9.12 0.08
N LEU A 30 6.94 8.32 -0.79
CA LEU A 30 7.50 8.03 -2.11
C LEU A 30 7.42 9.27 -3.03
N PRO A 31 8.54 9.78 -3.57
CA PRO A 31 8.51 10.83 -4.57
C PRO A 31 7.81 10.32 -5.83
N GLY A 32 6.86 11.07 -6.37
CA GLY A 32 6.00 10.63 -7.49
C GLY A 32 4.75 9.84 -7.06
N GLY A 33 4.49 9.71 -5.75
CA GLY A 33 3.21 9.27 -5.21
C GLY A 33 2.80 7.86 -5.65
N ALA A 34 1.50 7.69 -5.92
CA ALA A 34 0.91 6.41 -6.31
C ALA A 34 1.57 5.79 -7.56
N ARG A 35 2.07 6.62 -8.49
CA ARG A 35 2.77 6.13 -9.69
C ARG A 35 4.08 5.43 -9.33
N SER A 36 4.85 5.97 -8.39
CA SER A 36 6.07 5.35 -7.89
C SER A 36 5.78 4.07 -7.11
N ALA A 37 4.70 4.04 -6.33
CA ALA A 37 4.23 2.80 -5.70
C ALA A 37 3.89 1.72 -6.74
N GLY A 38 3.24 2.09 -7.85
CA GLY A 38 2.98 1.18 -8.97
C GLY A 38 4.26 0.64 -9.61
N ARG A 39 5.27 1.51 -9.84
CA ARG A 39 6.60 1.09 -10.34
C ARG A 39 7.29 0.13 -9.38
N ALA A 40 7.18 0.37 -8.08
CA ALA A 40 7.71 -0.54 -7.06
C ALA A 40 7.04 -1.92 -7.13
N MET A 41 5.71 -1.97 -7.24
CA MET A 41 4.97 -3.24 -7.36
C MET A 41 5.33 -3.99 -8.64
N ALA A 42 5.49 -3.28 -9.76
CA ALA A 42 5.95 -3.88 -11.01
C ALA A 42 7.40 -4.42 -10.94
N ALA A 43 8.24 -3.82 -10.09
CA ALA A 43 9.62 -4.25 -9.86
C ALA A 43 9.75 -5.34 -8.78
N THR A 44 8.64 -5.94 -8.34
CA THR A 44 8.65 -6.99 -7.30
C THR A 44 9.43 -8.21 -7.79
N PRO A 45 10.51 -8.61 -7.09
CA PRO A 45 11.28 -9.78 -7.47
C PRO A 45 10.46 -11.06 -7.25
N LEU A 46 10.47 -11.94 -8.24
CA LEU A 46 9.86 -13.27 -8.17
C LEU A 46 10.47 -14.08 -7.01
N GLY A 47 9.65 -14.90 -6.36
CA GLY A 47 10.09 -15.79 -5.27
C GLY A 47 10.31 -15.13 -3.91
N LYS A 48 10.22 -13.80 -3.77
CA LYS A 48 10.45 -13.12 -2.47
C LYS A 48 9.24 -13.05 -1.54
N GLY A 49 8.12 -13.67 -1.92
CA GLY A 49 6.90 -13.76 -1.11
C GLY A 49 6.29 -12.38 -0.79
N VAL A 50 6.45 -11.40 -1.68
CA VAL A 50 5.83 -10.07 -1.51
C VAL A 50 4.38 -10.16 -2.00
N PRO A 51 3.37 -9.88 -1.15
CA PRO A 51 1.96 -9.98 -1.53
C PRO A 51 1.51 -8.75 -2.34
N TRP A 52 2.09 -8.57 -3.53
CA TRP A 52 1.84 -7.43 -4.41
C TRP A 52 0.36 -7.29 -4.79
N HIS A 53 -0.38 -8.41 -4.85
CA HIS A 53 -1.80 -8.43 -5.19
C HIS A 53 -2.67 -7.68 -4.18
N ARG A 54 -2.21 -7.52 -2.93
CA ARG A 54 -2.91 -6.76 -1.88
C ARG A 54 -2.83 -5.23 -2.07
N VAL A 55 -2.06 -4.74 -3.05
CA VAL A 55 -1.99 -3.31 -3.38
C VAL A 55 -2.90 -3.00 -4.57
N VAL A 56 -3.92 -2.17 -4.33
CA VAL A 56 -4.98 -1.86 -5.30
C VAL A 56 -5.04 -0.37 -5.64
N GLY A 57 -5.77 -0.04 -6.69
CA GLY A 57 -6.07 1.33 -7.11
C GLY A 57 -6.92 2.10 -6.10
N GLU A 58 -7.12 3.37 -6.43
CA GLU A 58 -8.11 4.20 -5.76
C GLU A 58 -9.50 3.56 -5.85
N HIS A 59 -10.30 3.73 -4.79
CA HIS A 59 -11.62 3.11 -4.65
C HIS A 59 -11.63 1.58 -4.82
N GLY A 60 -10.48 0.91 -4.58
CA GLY A 60 -10.37 -0.54 -4.65
C GLY A 60 -10.25 -1.10 -6.07
N LYS A 61 -10.03 -0.26 -7.08
CA LYS A 61 -9.94 -0.68 -8.48
C LYS A 61 -8.74 -1.59 -8.74
N ILE A 62 -8.94 -2.65 -9.50
CA ILE A 62 -7.85 -3.43 -10.09
C ILE A 62 -7.34 -2.67 -11.31
N LEU A 63 -6.12 -2.13 -11.22
CA LEU A 63 -5.51 -1.31 -12.28
C LEU A 63 -4.57 -2.10 -13.19
N ILE A 64 -4.21 -3.32 -12.80
CA ILE A 64 -3.24 -4.14 -13.51
C ILE A 64 -3.90 -4.74 -14.76
N ARG A 65 -3.22 -4.64 -15.90
CA ARG A 65 -3.69 -5.19 -17.18
C ARG A 65 -3.46 -6.70 -17.23
N GLU A 66 -4.16 -7.36 -18.15
CA GLU A 66 -3.99 -8.80 -18.38
C GLU A 66 -2.56 -9.15 -18.83
N PRO A 67 -2.06 -10.36 -18.47
CA PRO A 67 -2.74 -11.43 -17.72
C PRO A 67 -2.68 -11.27 -16.17
N TYR A 68 -1.93 -10.28 -15.68
CA TYR A 68 -1.68 -10.12 -14.25
C TYR A 68 -2.88 -9.58 -13.47
N GLY A 69 -3.82 -8.90 -14.14
CA GLY A 69 -5.09 -8.46 -13.54
C GLY A 69 -5.95 -9.64 -13.06
N SER A 70 -6.15 -10.64 -13.91
CA SER A 70 -6.82 -11.90 -13.57
C SER A 70 -6.10 -12.66 -12.46
N LEU A 71 -4.75 -12.66 -12.47
CA LEU A 71 -3.98 -13.27 -11.38
C LEU A 71 -4.19 -12.52 -10.06
N GLN A 72 -4.18 -11.18 -10.07
CA GLN A 72 -4.45 -10.36 -8.90
C GLN A 72 -5.83 -10.69 -8.32
N ARG A 73 -6.85 -10.79 -9.17
CA ARG A 73 -8.22 -11.15 -8.78
C ARG A 73 -8.26 -12.51 -8.09
N LYS A 74 -7.72 -13.56 -8.73
CA LYS A 74 -7.68 -14.91 -8.17
C LYS A 74 -6.98 -14.97 -6.82
N LEU A 75 -5.85 -14.28 -6.67
CA LEU A 75 -5.11 -14.25 -5.40
C LEU A 75 -5.92 -13.56 -4.30
N LEU A 76 -6.57 -12.42 -4.60
CA LEU A 76 -7.44 -11.73 -3.64
C LEU A 76 -8.64 -12.59 -3.24
N GLU A 77 -9.29 -13.24 -4.21
CA GLU A 77 -10.43 -14.15 -3.95
C GLU A 77 -10.01 -15.35 -3.09
N SER A 78 -8.81 -15.90 -3.30
CA SER A 78 -8.26 -16.97 -2.45
C SER A 78 -8.04 -16.55 -0.99
N GLU A 79 -7.97 -15.24 -0.73
CA GLU A 79 -7.89 -14.67 0.61
C GLU A 79 -9.25 -14.31 1.20
N GLY A 80 -10.34 -14.64 0.52
CA GLY A 80 -11.71 -14.34 0.93
C GLY A 80 -12.16 -12.91 0.60
N ILE A 81 -11.46 -12.23 -0.32
CA ILE A 81 -11.81 -10.87 -0.74
C ILE A 81 -12.75 -10.95 -1.93
N ARG A 82 -13.99 -10.52 -1.75
CA ARG A 82 -14.98 -10.46 -2.83
C ARG A 82 -14.68 -9.27 -3.75
N ILE A 83 -14.66 -9.53 -5.04
CA ILE A 83 -14.44 -8.52 -6.09
C ILE A 83 -15.73 -8.36 -6.88
N VAL A 84 -16.20 -7.12 -7.00
CA VAL A 84 -17.42 -6.77 -7.77
C VAL A 84 -17.01 -5.69 -8.77
N GLU A 85 -17.33 -5.89 -10.06
CA GLU A 85 -16.99 -4.95 -11.13
C GLU A 85 -15.50 -4.53 -11.17
N SER A 86 -14.60 -5.48 -10.91
CA SER A 86 -13.15 -5.24 -10.81
C SER A 86 -12.74 -4.28 -9.67
N ARG A 87 -13.55 -4.22 -8.62
CA ARG A 87 -13.26 -3.43 -7.40
C ARG A 87 -13.34 -4.29 -6.15
N VAL A 88 -12.43 -4.01 -5.22
CA VAL A 88 -12.43 -4.54 -3.86
C VAL A 88 -13.27 -3.62 -2.97
N ASP A 89 -14.10 -4.21 -2.12
CA ASP A 89 -14.81 -3.47 -1.09
C ASP A 89 -13.85 -2.96 0.00
N LEU A 90 -13.44 -1.70 -0.11
CA LEU A 90 -12.54 -1.06 0.82
C LEU A 90 -13.14 -0.91 2.22
N ASN A 91 -14.46 -0.82 2.38
CA ASN A 91 -15.05 -0.68 3.72
C ASN A 91 -14.75 -1.91 4.59
N ARG A 92 -14.71 -3.08 3.96
CA ARG A 92 -14.45 -4.35 4.65
C ARG A 92 -12.98 -4.71 4.70
N HIS A 93 -12.25 -4.46 3.61
CA HIS A 93 -10.90 -5.00 3.43
C HIS A 93 -9.77 -3.97 3.54
N LEU A 94 -10.05 -2.67 3.61
CA LEU A 94 -8.99 -1.66 3.71
C LEU A 94 -8.17 -1.84 4.99
N TRP A 95 -6.87 -2.02 4.83
CA TRP A 95 -5.89 -1.98 5.90
C TRP A 95 -5.50 -0.54 6.20
N LYS A 96 -5.60 -0.14 7.46
CA LYS A 96 -5.11 1.15 7.94
C LYS A 96 -3.84 0.92 8.74
N PRO A 97 -2.65 1.17 8.18
CA PRO A 97 -1.43 1.10 8.97
C PRO A 97 -1.51 2.16 10.08
N LEU A 98 -1.25 1.76 11.32
CA LEU A 98 -1.19 2.70 12.43
C LEU A 98 -0.14 3.77 12.10
N LYS A 99 -0.55 5.03 11.96
CA LYS A 99 0.40 6.15 11.88
C LYS A 99 1.21 6.11 13.18
N LYS A 100 2.53 5.89 13.09
CA LYS A 100 3.40 6.18 14.24
C LYS A 100 3.13 7.64 14.57
N SER A 101 2.56 7.90 15.74
CA SER A 101 2.42 9.25 16.29
C SER A 101 3.83 9.84 16.26
N THR A 102 4.08 10.75 15.33
CA THR A 102 5.19 11.66 15.42
C THR A 102 4.86 12.56 16.60
N ARG A 103 5.25 12.13 17.81
CA ARG A 103 5.48 13.06 18.91
C ARG A 103 6.51 14.05 18.38
N LYS A 104 6.05 15.21 17.89
CA LYS A 104 6.85 16.42 17.82
C LYS A 104 7.09 16.83 19.27
N ASP A 105 8.09 16.20 19.88
CA ASP A 105 8.61 16.63 21.17
C ASP A 105 9.38 17.94 20.99
N GLY A 106 8.98 18.95 21.77
CA GLY A 106 9.81 20.05 22.27
C GLY A 106 10.71 20.83 21.32
N THR A 107 10.25 21.99 20.83
CA THR A 107 11.06 23.23 20.93
C THR A 107 10.19 24.48 20.81
N ARG A 108 9.45 24.83 21.87
CA ARG A 108 9.04 26.22 22.10
C ARG A 108 10.18 26.90 22.88
N LYS A 109 11.16 27.44 22.16
CA LYS A 109 12.11 28.41 22.73
C LYS A 109 11.34 29.72 22.94
N ARG A 110 10.73 29.89 24.13
CA ARG A 110 10.35 31.21 24.62
C ARG A 110 11.64 31.95 24.96
N ARG A 111 12.10 32.81 24.06
CA ARG A 111 13.01 33.91 24.39
C ARG A 111 12.14 35.06 24.89
N ASN A 112 12.17 35.31 26.20
CA ASN A 112 11.76 36.57 26.79
C ASN A 112 12.78 36.89 27.90
N GLN A 113 13.60 37.90 27.65
CA GLN A 113 14.56 38.61 28.52
C GLN A 113 15.25 39.58 27.55
N ASN A 114 15.33 40.88 27.76
CA ASN A 114 14.88 41.80 28.79
C ASN A 114 14.89 43.17 28.12
#